data_AF-V4H9Z3-F1
#
_entry.id   AF-V4H9Z3-F1
#
_cell.length_a   1.000
_cell.length_b   1.000
_cell.length_c   1.000
_cell.angle_alpha   90.00
_cell.angle_beta   90.00
_cell.angle_gamma   90.00
#
_symmetry.space_group_name_H-M   'P 1'
#
loop_
_entity.id
_entity.type
_entity.pdbx_description
1 polymer ?
#
loop_
_entity_poly.entity_id
_entity_poly.type
_entity_poly.pdbx_seq_one_letter_code
_entity_poly.pdbx_strand_id
1 'polypeptide(L)'
;MPLGQQPTSALHDSGERTLEVGKDRPIRISSGHRILHHDGKCSRPHGHNYEITVKVTGTLTEEGWIVDKGDITSVISEWDHRFLLEKGDPLIDAFEQSGDADALVILDHPPTAEVMGVLLEERFLEELPDSVSQVSVQVSETSELCAGATY
;
A
#
# COMPACT_ATOMS: atom_id res chain seq x y z
N MET A 1 -9.03 -29.56 43.23
CA MET A 1 -9.78 -29.05 42.06
C MET A 1 -9.08 -27.76 41.63
N PRO A 2 -8.27 -27.72 40.57
CA PRO A 2 -7.71 -26.45 40.14
C PRO A 2 -8.82 -25.62 39.49
N LEU A 3 -8.81 -24.32 39.77
CA LEU A 3 -9.67 -23.33 39.15
C LEU A 3 -9.33 -23.25 37.65
N GLY A 4 -10.29 -23.58 36.80
CA GLY A 4 -10.19 -23.32 35.36
C GLY A 4 -10.31 -21.83 35.12
N GLN A 5 -9.18 -21.17 34.90
CA GLN A 5 -9.13 -19.80 34.40
C GLN A 5 -9.56 -19.85 32.92
N GLN A 6 -10.82 -19.55 32.62
CA GLN A 6 -11.20 -19.14 31.27
C GLN A 6 -11.30 -17.62 31.24
N PRO A 7 -10.45 -16.96 30.43
CA PRO A 7 -10.82 -15.68 29.87
C PRO A 7 -10.38 -15.64 28.40
N THR A 8 -11.01 -16.45 27.54
CA THR A 8 -10.74 -16.41 26.09
C THR A 8 -11.89 -15.82 25.27
N SER A 9 -13.03 -15.45 25.88
CA SER A 9 -14.21 -15.01 25.12
C SER A 9 -14.28 -13.51 24.84
N ALA A 10 -13.68 -12.65 25.67
CA ALA A 10 -13.91 -11.20 25.58
C ALA A 10 -13.25 -10.52 24.37
N LEU A 11 -12.14 -11.08 23.85
CA LEU A 11 -11.42 -10.51 22.71
C LEU A 11 -12.08 -10.86 21.37
N HIS A 12 -12.55 -12.11 21.21
CA HIS A 12 -13.27 -12.52 20.00
C HIS A 12 -14.66 -11.87 19.89
N ASP A 13 -15.35 -11.63 21.01
CA ASP A 13 -16.64 -10.90 21.03
C ASP A 13 -16.49 -9.38 20.86
N SER A 14 -15.26 -8.87 20.72
CA SER A 14 -15.08 -7.44 20.55
C SER A 14 -15.69 -6.93 19.24
N GLY A 15 -15.85 -7.78 18.22
CA GLY A 15 -16.31 -7.38 16.89
C GLY A 15 -15.24 -6.58 16.14
N GLU A 16 -15.60 -5.98 15.00
CA GLU A 16 -14.63 -5.27 14.17
C GLU A 16 -14.08 -4.01 14.85
N ARG A 17 -12.80 -3.77 14.63
CA ARG A 17 -12.04 -2.61 15.06
C ARG A 17 -11.35 -2.00 13.87
N THR A 18 -10.91 -0.75 14.01
CA THR A 18 -10.17 -0.04 12.97
C THR A 18 -8.82 0.41 13.51
N LEU A 19 -7.77 0.12 12.76
CA LEU A 19 -6.41 0.59 12.95
C LEU A 19 -6.07 1.58 11.83
N GLU A 20 -5.55 2.75 12.19
CA GLU A 20 -5.04 3.72 11.22
C GLU A 20 -3.52 3.80 11.33
N VAL A 21 -2.83 3.34 10.28
CA VAL A 21 -1.37 3.40 10.16
C VAL A 21 -1.01 4.61 9.31
N GLY A 22 -0.13 5.46 9.83
CA GLY A 22 0.36 6.63 9.11
C GLY A 22 -0.47 7.90 9.27
N LYS A 23 -1.57 7.89 10.04
CA LYS A 23 -2.47 9.05 10.23
C LYS A 23 -1.73 10.36 10.57
N ASP A 24 -0.93 10.36 11.63
CA ASP A 24 -0.19 11.56 12.07
C ASP A 24 1.20 11.65 11.44
N ARG A 25 1.75 10.51 11.02
CA ARG A 25 3.07 10.40 10.39
C ARG A 25 3.02 9.37 9.27
N PRO A 26 2.70 9.80 8.04
CA PRO A 26 2.56 8.90 6.89
C PRO A 26 3.82 8.08 6.66
N ILE A 27 3.62 6.89 6.10
CA ILE A 27 4.71 6.09 5.55
C ILE A 27 5.18 6.81 4.28
N ARG A 28 6.49 7.00 4.13
CA ARG A 28 7.05 7.73 3.00
C ARG A 28 7.87 6.79 2.14
N ILE A 29 7.62 6.84 0.84
CA ILE A 29 8.43 6.16 -0.18
C ILE A 29 8.83 7.16 -1.26
N SER A 30 9.91 6.87 -1.96
CA SER A 30 10.41 7.68 -3.07
C SER A 30 10.43 6.83 -4.33
N SER A 31 9.60 7.17 -5.32
CA SER A 31 9.48 6.35 -6.52
C SER A 31 9.44 7.20 -7.78
N GLY A 32 10.06 6.69 -8.84
CA GLY A 32 9.99 7.28 -10.17
C GLY A 32 8.78 6.74 -10.93
N HIS A 33 8.22 7.53 -11.84
CA HIS A 33 7.16 7.07 -12.73
C HIS A 33 7.04 7.98 -13.97
N ARG A 34 6.12 7.61 -14.86
CA ARG A 34 5.53 8.51 -15.85
C ARG A 34 4.15 8.02 -16.26
N ILE A 35 3.33 8.91 -16.78
CA ILE A 35 2.01 8.58 -17.33
C ILE A 35 2.13 8.60 -18.86
N LEU A 36 2.32 7.42 -19.47
CA LEU A 36 2.70 7.25 -20.88
C LEU A 36 1.83 8.05 -21.86
N HIS A 37 0.52 8.08 -21.62
CA HIS A 37 -0.49 8.68 -22.50
C HIS A 37 -0.92 10.10 -22.08
N HIS A 38 -0.09 10.83 -21.34
CA HIS A 38 -0.42 12.16 -20.82
C HIS A 38 0.15 13.30 -21.70
N ASP A 39 -0.67 14.29 -22.06
CA ASP A 39 -0.26 15.41 -22.94
C ASP A 39 0.70 16.42 -22.26
N GLY A 40 0.73 16.44 -20.93
CA GLY A 40 1.55 17.34 -20.11
C GLY A 40 2.89 16.75 -19.63
N LYS A 41 3.55 17.45 -18.71
CA LYS A 41 4.88 17.08 -18.18
C LYS A 41 4.95 15.68 -17.57
N CYS A 42 3.83 15.15 -17.06
CA CYS A 42 3.75 13.83 -16.44
C CYS A 42 4.03 12.66 -17.40
N SER A 43 4.03 12.86 -18.73
CA SER A 43 4.49 11.82 -19.67
C SER A 43 6.00 11.66 -19.75
N ARG A 44 6.76 12.58 -19.14
CA ARG A 44 8.22 12.45 -19.02
C ARG A 44 8.55 11.66 -17.75
N PRO A 45 9.64 10.86 -17.76
CA PRO A 45 10.19 10.28 -16.53
C PRO A 45 10.41 11.36 -15.46
N HIS A 46 9.84 11.14 -14.29
CA HIS A 46 10.01 11.97 -13.09
C HIS A 46 9.79 11.11 -11.85
N GLY A 47 9.58 11.71 -10.69
CA GLY A 47 9.28 10.97 -9.48
C GLY A 47 8.73 11.86 -8.39
N HIS A 48 8.16 11.21 -7.38
CA HIS A 48 7.57 11.84 -6.22
C HIS A 48 8.07 11.17 -4.95
N ASN A 49 8.08 11.94 -3.88
CA ASN A 49 7.95 11.35 -2.56
C ASN A 49 6.44 11.10 -2.37
N TYR A 50 6.05 9.86 -2.11
CA TYR A 50 4.67 9.52 -1.80
C TYR A 50 4.49 9.46 -0.28
N GLU A 51 3.38 9.99 0.21
CA GLU A 51 2.91 9.82 1.58
C GLU A 51 1.71 8.87 1.57
N ILE A 52 1.85 7.73 2.28
CA ILE A 52 0.87 6.66 2.31
C ILE A 52 0.31 6.52 3.72
N THR A 53 -1.02 6.49 3.83
CA THR A 53 -1.74 6.12 5.05
C THR A 53 -2.65 4.94 4.75
N VAL A 54 -2.84 4.07 5.74
CA VAL A 54 -3.60 2.82 5.60
C VAL A 54 -4.58 2.73 6.75
N LYS A 55 -5.86 2.54 6.44
CA LYS A 55 -6.92 2.21 7.40
C LYS A 55 -7.26 0.75 7.23
N VAL A 56 -7.14 -0.03 8.30
CA VAL A 56 -7.44 -1.46 8.32
C VAL A 56 -8.59 -1.71 9.27
N THR A 57 -9.61 -2.42 8.81
CA THR A 57 -10.73 -2.88 9.63
C THR A 57 -10.69 -4.40 9.73
N GLY A 58 -10.94 -4.93 10.92
CA GLY A 58 -10.88 -6.36 11.18
C GLY A 58 -11.09 -6.73 12.64
N THR A 59 -10.93 -8.00 12.98
CA THR A 59 -11.05 -8.53 14.34
C THR A 59 -9.69 -8.65 15.02
N LEU A 60 -9.67 -8.63 16.36
CA LEU A 60 -8.43 -8.89 17.10
C LEU A 60 -8.01 -10.36 16.96
N THR A 61 -6.73 -10.60 16.69
CA THR A 61 -6.09 -11.92 16.79
C THR A 61 -5.93 -12.33 18.26
N GLU A 62 -5.45 -13.55 18.51
CA GLU A 62 -5.15 -14.03 19.87
C GLU A 62 -4.08 -13.17 20.56
N GLU A 63 -3.19 -12.56 19.77
CA GLU A 63 -2.14 -11.64 20.22
C GLU A 63 -2.67 -10.23 20.55
N GLY A 64 -3.92 -9.92 20.20
CA GLY A 64 -4.61 -8.70 20.63
C GLY A 64 -4.47 -7.50 19.69
N TRP A 65 -4.09 -7.70 18.43
CA TRP A 65 -4.10 -6.68 17.38
C TRP A 65 -4.86 -7.15 16.14
N ILE A 66 -5.19 -6.24 15.21
CA ILE A 66 -5.84 -6.60 13.94
C ILE A 66 -4.81 -7.20 12.97
N VAL A 67 -3.65 -6.53 12.86
CA VAL A 67 -2.54 -6.85 11.96
C VAL A 67 -1.25 -6.23 12.52
N ASP A 68 -0.09 -6.83 12.25
CA ASP A 68 1.20 -6.23 12.62
C ASP A 68 1.52 -5.05 11.68
N LYS A 69 2.04 -3.96 12.25
CA LYS A 69 2.44 -2.79 11.45
C LYS A 69 3.59 -3.13 10.48
N GLY A 70 4.46 -4.06 10.86
CA GLY A 70 5.56 -4.58 10.07
C GLY A 70 5.08 -5.14 8.74
N ASP A 71 4.00 -5.92 8.75
CA ASP A 71 3.38 -6.48 7.55
C ASP A 71 2.92 -5.37 6.60
N ILE A 72 2.26 -4.33 7.15
CA ILE A 72 1.82 -3.18 6.36
C ILE A 72 3.02 -2.46 5.72
N THR A 73 4.09 -2.24 6.50
CA THR A 73 5.28 -1.55 5.99
C THR A 73 6.07 -2.38 4.99
N SER A 74 6.07 -3.71 5.10
CA SER A 74 6.72 -4.62 4.17
C SER A 74 6.12 -4.49 2.78
N VAL A 75 4.79 -4.57 2.65
CA VAL A 75 4.09 -4.40 1.37
C VAL A 75 4.40 -3.05 0.72
N ILE A 76 4.30 -1.96 1.50
CA ILE A 76 4.59 -0.60 0.98
C ILE A 76 6.05 -0.47 0.53
N SER A 77 6.99 -1.09 1.25
CA SER A 77 8.42 -1.00 0.94
C SER A 77 8.80 -1.62 -0.41
N GLU A 78 7.99 -2.52 -0.95
CA GLU A 78 8.22 -3.09 -2.29
C GLU A 78 8.19 -2.03 -3.39
N TRP A 79 7.51 -0.91 -3.14
CA TRP A 79 7.32 0.21 -4.07
C TRP A 79 8.34 1.33 -3.83
N ASP A 80 9.13 1.27 -2.76
CA ASP A 80 10.16 2.27 -2.44
C ASP A 80 11.41 2.10 -3.31
N HIS A 81 11.99 3.23 -3.73
CA HIS A 81 13.14 3.26 -4.64
C HIS A 81 12.92 2.47 -5.95
N ARG A 82 11.66 2.37 -6.40
CA ARG A 82 11.29 1.74 -7.67
C ARG A 82 10.93 2.76 -8.74
N PHE A 83 10.90 2.29 -9.99
CA PHE A 83 10.33 3.01 -11.11
C PHE A 83 9.05 2.33 -11.60
N LEU A 84 7.91 3.00 -11.46
CA LEU A 84 6.59 2.48 -11.80
C LEU A 84 6.29 2.76 -13.27
N LEU A 85 5.94 1.73 -14.03
CA LEU A 85 5.61 1.83 -15.45
C LEU A 85 4.31 1.09 -15.77
N GLU A 86 3.53 1.66 -16.68
CA GLU A 86 2.43 0.95 -17.32
C GLU A 86 2.98 -0.11 -18.27
N LYS A 87 2.36 -1.28 -18.31
CA LYS A 87 2.72 -2.36 -19.21
C LYS A 87 2.68 -1.90 -20.67
N GLY A 88 3.73 -2.23 -21.42
CA GLY A 88 3.90 -1.77 -22.80
C GLY A 88 4.62 -0.43 -22.92
N ASP A 89 5.02 0.18 -21.80
CA ASP A 89 5.89 1.35 -21.81
C ASP A 89 7.29 1.01 -22.35
N PRO A 90 7.81 1.72 -23.38
CA PRO A 90 9.13 1.46 -23.96
C PRO A 90 10.33 1.60 -23.00
N LEU A 91 10.15 2.22 -21.83
CA LEU A 91 11.20 2.28 -20.81
C LEU A 91 11.44 0.95 -20.14
N ILE A 92 10.48 0.02 -20.17
CA ILE A 92 10.67 -1.35 -19.66
C ILE A 92 11.88 -1.97 -20.36
N ASP A 93 11.87 -1.97 -21.70
CA ASP A 93 12.99 -2.49 -22.51
C ASP A 93 14.31 -1.74 -22.23
N ALA A 94 14.25 -0.44 -21.90
CA ALA A 94 15.44 0.36 -21.64
C ALA A 94 16.10 -0.01 -20.30
N PHE A 95 15.30 -0.23 -19.25
CA PHE A 95 15.78 -0.72 -17.95
C PHE A 95 16.29 -2.16 -18.05
N GLU A 96 15.63 -3.01 -18.84
CA GLU A 96 16.13 -4.36 -19.13
C GLU A 96 17.50 -4.32 -19.81
N GLN A 97 17.68 -3.46 -20.81
CA GLN A 97 18.95 -3.30 -21.52
C GLN A 97 20.07 -2.70 -20.65
N SER A 98 19.74 -1.88 -19.65
CA SER A 98 20.72 -1.34 -18.71
C SER A 98 21.09 -2.33 -17.59
N GLY A 99 20.33 -3.41 -17.43
CA GLY A 99 20.50 -4.38 -16.35
C GLY A 99 19.83 -3.97 -15.03
N ASP A 100 18.92 -2.99 -15.08
CA ASP A 100 18.21 -2.43 -13.92
C ASP A 100 16.74 -2.89 -13.86
N ALA A 101 16.39 -4.01 -14.51
CA ALA A 101 15.01 -4.51 -14.57
C ALA A 101 14.40 -4.76 -13.19
N ASP A 102 15.22 -5.11 -12.20
CA ASP A 102 14.80 -5.33 -10.82
C ASP A 102 14.35 -4.05 -10.11
N ALA A 103 14.66 -2.86 -10.66
CA ALA A 103 14.18 -1.58 -10.16
C ALA A 103 12.74 -1.24 -10.61
N LEU A 104 12.13 -2.03 -11.51
CA LEU A 104 10.80 -1.75 -12.05
C LEU A 104 9.66 -2.34 -11.22
N VAL A 105 8.57 -1.59 -11.14
CA VAL A 105 7.24 -2.11 -10.79
C VAL A 105 6.35 -1.90 -12.02
N ILE A 106 5.93 -2.98 -12.67
CA ILE A 106 5.13 -2.93 -13.90
C ILE A 106 3.66 -3.14 -13.54
N LEU A 107 2.82 -2.18 -13.94
CA LEU A 107 1.40 -2.16 -13.66
C LEU A 107 0.60 -2.39 -14.95
N ASP A 108 -0.54 -3.06 -14.88
CA ASP A 108 -1.46 -3.18 -16.02
C ASP A 108 -2.25 -1.87 -16.30
N HIS A 109 -2.00 -0.82 -15.50
CA HIS A 109 -2.67 0.48 -15.56
C HIS A 109 -1.65 1.64 -15.45
N PRO A 110 -2.00 2.87 -15.86
CA PRO A 110 -1.15 4.04 -15.68
C PRO A 110 -0.77 4.27 -14.21
N PRO A 111 0.52 4.51 -13.87
CA PRO A 111 1.00 4.61 -12.49
C PRO A 111 0.65 5.96 -11.85
N THR A 112 -0.64 6.20 -11.65
CA THR A 112 -1.19 7.38 -10.96
C THR A 112 -1.34 7.10 -9.46
N ALA A 113 -1.43 8.14 -8.63
CA ALA A 113 -1.67 7.98 -7.20
C ALA A 113 -2.99 7.23 -6.91
N GLU A 114 -4.03 7.44 -7.72
CA GLU A 114 -5.31 6.73 -7.66
C GLU A 114 -5.12 5.22 -7.90
N VAL A 115 -4.42 4.85 -8.97
CA VAL A 115 -4.14 3.44 -9.30
C VAL A 115 -3.25 2.79 -8.24
N MET A 116 -2.23 3.49 -7.75
CA MET A 116 -1.40 3.01 -6.65
C MET A 116 -2.22 2.69 -5.40
N GLY A 117 -3.18 3.55 -5.04
CA GLY A 117 -4.08 3.32 -3.91
C GLY A 117 -4.88 2.02 -4.04
N VAL A 118 -5.52 1.82 -5.20
CA VAL A 118 -6.31 0.60 -5.47
C VAL A 118 -5.44 -0.65 -5.46
N LEU A 119 -4.29 -0.63 -6.12
CA LEU A 119 -3.41 -1.80 -6.18
C LEU A 119 -2.79 -2.14 -4.82
N LEU A 120 -2.50 -1.15 -3.99
CA LEU A 120 -2.08 -1.39 -2.61
C LEU A 120 -3.21 -1.98 -1.77
N GLU A 121 -4.46 -1.51 -1.92
CA GLU A 121 -5.64 -2.10 -1.25
C GLU A 121 -5.81 -3.58 -1.64
N GLU A 122 -5.73 -3.90 -2.93
CA GLU A 122 -5.80 -5.28 -3.43
C GLU A 122 -4.67 -6.13 -2.86
N ARG A 123 -3.43 -5.66 -2.93
CA ARG A 123 -2.25 -6.37 -2.41
C ARG A 123 -2.35 -6.62 -0.91
N PHE A 124 -2.83 -5.65 -0.14
CA PHE A 124 -3.07 -5.85 1.29
C PHE A 124 -4.12 -6.90 1.57
N LEU A 125 -5.24 -6.93 0.85
CA LEU A 125 -6.26 -7.95 1.05
C LEU A 125 -5.77 -9.37 0.70
N GLU A 126 -4.78 -9.48 -0.18
CA GLU A 126 -4.15 -10.77 -0.52
C GLU A 126 -3.10 -11.22 0.49
N GLU A 127 -2.34 -10.30 1.09
CA GLU A 127 -1.18 -10.61 1.94
C GLU A 127 -1.44 -10.53 3.44
N LEU A 128 -2.40 -9.72 3.87
CA LEU A 128 -2.71 -9.54 5.28
C LEU A 128 -3.52 -10.73 5.82
N PRO A 129 -3.43 -11.02 7.13
CA PRO A 129 -4.13 -12.16 7.74
C PRO A 129 -5.66 -12.04 7.62
N ASP A 130 -6.35 -13.20 7.69
CA ASP A 130 -7.82 -13.33 7.66
C ASP A 130 -8.56 -12.51 8.73
N SER A 131 -7.85 -12.01 9.74
CA SER A 131 -8.39 -11.06 10.71
C SER A 131 -8.76 -9.71 10.08
N VAL A 132 -8.22 -9.38 8.91
CA VAL A 132 -8.51 -8.15 8.15
C VAL A 132 -9.69 -8.37 7.22
N SER A 133 -10.74 -7.55 7.38
CA SER A 133 -11.93 -7.59 6.55
C SER A 133 -12.00 -6.48 5.50
N GLN A 134 -11.38 -5.32 5.79
CA GLN A 134 -11.33 -4.20 4.86
C GLN A 134 -10.02 -3.45 5.00
N VAL A 135 -9.53 -2.93 3.87
CA VAL A 135 -8.37 -2.04 3.81
C VAL A 135 -8.75 -0.83 2.96
N SER A 136 -8.32 0.34 3.38
CA SER A 136 -8.36 1.55 2.56
C SER A 136 -7.00 2.24 2.60
N VAL A 137 -6.53 2.65 1.43
CA VAL A 137 -5.23 3.29 1.24
C VAL A 137 -5.43 4.69 0.68
N GLN A 138 -4.70 5.64 1.25
CA GLN A 138 -4.59 7.00 0.72
C GLN A 138 -3.14 7.23 0.32
N VAL A 139 -2.95 7.71 -0.92
CA VAL A 139 -1.64 7.99 -1.51
C VAL A 139 -1.60 9.47 -1.88
N SER A 140 -0.57 10.18 -1.42
CA SER A 140 -0.37 11.61 -1.73
C SER A 140 1.00 11.84 -2.34
N GLU A 141 1.05 12.55 -3.46
CA GLU A 141 2.30 13.05 -4.04
C GLU A 141 2.71 14.29 -3.25
N THR A 142 3.91 14.29 -2.65
CA THR A 142 4.37 15.35 -1.73
C THR A 142 4.63 16.67 -2.48
N SER A 143 3.57 17.38 -2.87
CA SER A 143 3.43 18.84 -3.09
C SER A 143 2.25 19.24 -3.99
N GLU A 144 1.56 18.32 -4.67
CA GLU A 144 0.54 18.72 -5.66
C GLU A 144 -0.82 18.01 -5.56
N LEU A 145 -0.86 16.70 -5.26
CA LEU A 145 -2.09 15.89 -5.40
C LEU A 145 -2.23 14.81 -4.32
N CYS A 146 -3.47 14.50 -3.97
CA CYS A 146 -3.84 13.48 -2.98
C CYS A 146 -5.03 12.67 -3.51
N ALA A 147 -4.92 11.34 -3.47
CA ALA A 147 -5.98 10.42 -3.87
C ALA A 147 -6.19 9.35 -2.78
N GLY A 148 -7.44 8.96 -2.53
CA GLY A 148 -7.76 7.90 -1.57
C GLY A 148 -9.27 7.73 -1.39
N ALA A 149 -9.67 6.55 -0.93
CA ALA A 149 -11.07 6.30 -0.62
C ALA A 149 -11.47 6.98 0.70
N THR A 150 -12.67 7.55 0.73
CA THR A 150 -13.27 8.14 1.94
C THR A 150 -14.45 7.26 2.35
N TYR A 151 -14.26 6.48 3.41
CA TYR A 151 -15.37 5.81 4.11
C TYR A 151 -15.34 6.16 5.59
#